data_AF-A0A6B3GHS5-F1
#
_entry.id   AF-A0A6B3GHS5-F1
#
_cell.length_a   1.000
_cell.length_b   1.000
_cell.length_c   1.000
_cell.angle_alpha   90.00
_cell.angle_beta   90.00
_cell.angle_gamma   90.00
#
_symmetry.space_group_name_H-M   'P 1'
#
loop_
_entity.id
_entity.type
_entity.pdbx_description
1 polymer ?
#
loop_
_entity_poly.entity_id
_entity_poly.type
_entity_poly.pdbx_seq_one_letter_code
_entity_poly.pdbx_strand_id
1 'polypeptide(L)'
;YGPQDNRSRVLTGLGFQLPAGLDKVVGEAFGANISKERTDLLDTDAVAWIVTDPAKDAKKLHADPLYGKLDAVKEGREVMIEESSH
;
A
#
# COMPACT_ATOMS: atom_id res chain seq x y z
N TYR A 1 -10.24 -0.22 0.93
CA TYR A 1 -9.82 -1.11 2.02
C TYR A 1 -10.53 -0.80 3.34
N GLY A 2 -11.84 -1.09 3.42
CA GLY A 2 -12.57 -1.13 4.70
C GLY A 2 -12.86 -2.57 5.09
N PRO A 3 -13.50 -2.86 6.25
CA PRO A 3 -13.86 -4.23 6.64
C PRO A 3 -14.78 -4.97 5.64
N GLN A 4 -15.34 -4.26 4.66
CA GLN A 4 -16.11 -4.82 3.56
C GLN A 4 -15.34 -4.94 2.22
N ASP A 5 -14.11 -4.46 2.14
CA ASP A 5 -13.27 -4.61 0.96
C ASP A 5 -12.68 -6.03 0.94
N ASN A 6 -12.92 -6.76 -0.16
CA ASN A 6 -12.46 -8.14 -0.34
C ASN A 6 -10.95 -8.29 -0.10
N ARG A 7 -10.17 -7.27 -0.44
CA ARG A 7 -8.71 -7.28 -0.28
C ARG A 7 -8.30 -7.14 1.18
N SER A 8 -9.06 -6.36 1.97
CA SER A 8 -8.89 -6.26 3.43
C SER A 8 -9.23 -7.57 4.14
N ARG A 9 -10.24 -8.29 3.65
CA ARG A 9 -10.63 -9.62 4.17
C ARG A 9 -9.59 -10.69 3.88
N VAL A 10 -8.97 -10.67 2.70
CA VAL A 10 -7.87 -11.58 2.37
C VAL A 10 -6.68 -11.35 3.30
N LEU A 11 -6.24 -10.10 3.46
CA LEU A 11 -5.11 -9.78 4.33
C LEU A 11 -5.37 -10.15 5.80
N THR A 12 -6.54 -9.81 6.33
CA THR A 12 -6.91 -10.19 7.71
C THR A 12 -7.10 -11.70 7.87
N GLY A 13 -7.60 -12.40 6.85
CA GLY A 13 -7.66 -13.87 6.83
C GLY A 13 -6.29 -14.56 6.81
N LEU A 14 -5.26 -13.88 6.31
CA LEU A 14 -3.86 -14.31 6.35
C LEU A 14 -3.14 -13.92 7.66
N GLY A 15 -3.84 -13.30 8.60
CA GLY A 15 -3.30 -12.88 9.90
C GLY A 15 -2.71 -11.48 9.95
N PHE A 16 -2.80 -10.70 8.87
CA PHE A 16 -2.33 -9.30 8.87
C PHE A 16 -3.29 -8.40 9.63
N GLN A 17 -2.73 -7.43 10.35
CA GLN A 17 -3.49 -6.36 10.98
C GLN A 17 -3.42 -5.12 10.11
N LEU A 18 -4.57 -4.47 9.89
CA LEU A 18 -4.62 -3.22 9.14
C LEU A 18 -4.20 -2.06 10.06
N PRO A 19 -3.45 -1.05 9.55
CA PRO A 19 -3.09 0.13 10.31
C PRO A 19 -4.30 0.81 10.96
N ALA A 20 -4.14 1.26 12.20
CA ALA A 20 -5.18 1.99 12.91
C ALA A 20 -5.52 3.31 12.18
N GLY A 21 -6.80 3.55 11.89
CA GLY A 21 -7.26 4.74 11.17
C GLY A 21 -7.29 4.61 9.64
N LEU A 22 -6.90 3.46 9.09
CA LEU A 22 -7.01 3.17 7.65
C LEU A 22 -8.47 3.30 7.16
N ASP A 23 -9.43 2.86 7.97
CA ASP A 23 -10.87 2.94 7.73
C ASP A 23 -11.38 4.37 7.50
N LYS A 24 -10.82 5.35 8.21
CA LYS A 24 -11.17 6.77 8.10
C LYS A 24 -10.59 7.44 6.86
N VAL A 25 -9.54 6.86 6.31
CA VAL A 25 -8.77 7.42 5.19
C VAL A 25 -9.22 6.83 3.85
N VAL A 26 -9.74 5.61 3.86
CA VAL A 26 -10.14 4.83 2.69
C VAL A 26 -11.41 5.35 1.99
N GLY A 27 -12.06 6.39 2.51
CA GLY A 27 -13.17 7.06 1.82
C GLY A 27 -12.81 7.44 0.37
N GLU A 28 -13.49 6.77 -0.57
CA GLU A 28 -13.60 6.98 -2.03
C GLU A 28 -12.33 7.08 -2.90
N ALA A 29 -11.13 7.27 -2.37
CA ALA A 29 -9.95 7.46 -3.21
C ALA A 29 -8.73 6.69 -2.71
N PHE A 30 -8.30 5.65 -3.44
CA PHE A 30 -6.93 5.20 -3.37
C PHE A 30 -6.34 4.96 -4.75
N GLY A 31 -5.21 5.64 -4.99
CA GLY A 31 -4.51 5.72 -6.27
C GLY A 31 -3.83 7.07 -6.50
N ALA A 32 -4.33 8.17 -5.90
CA ALA A 32 -3.84 9.51 -6.25
C ALA A 32 -3.74 10.57 -5.13
N ASN A 33 -4.16 10.31 -3.88
CA ASN A 33 -4.15 11.36 -2.83
C ASN A 33 -3.67 10.88 -1.44
N ILE A 34 -2.67 9.99 -1.36
CA ILE A 34 -1.81 10.04 -0.17
C ILE A 34 -0.92 11.28 -0.36
N SER A 35 -1.40 12.45 0.08
CA SER A 35 -0.55 13.63 0.16
C SER A 35 0.70 13.27 0.96
N LYS A 36 1.84 13.87 0.59
CA LYS A 36 3.16 13.70 1.22
C LYS A 36 3.15 13.82 2.75
N GLU A 37 2.11 14.43 3.31
CA GLU A 37 1.88 14.65 4.74
C GLU A 37 1.37 13.42 5.49
N ARG A 38 0.97 12.33 4.80
CA ARG A 38 0.48 11.09 5.44
C ARG A 38 1.43 9.90 5.29
N THR A 39 2.73 10.17 5.22
CA THR A 39 3.78 9.13 5.31
C THR A 39 3.64 8.27 6.56
N ASP A 40 3.03 8.78 7.63
CA ASP A 40 2.76 8.03 8.86
C ASP A 40 1.82 6.82 8.63
N LEU A 41 0.99 6.85 7.57
CA LEU A 41 0.13 5.71 7.20
C LEU A 41 0.89 4.65 6.38
N LEU A 42 2.05 5.00 5.85
CA LEU A 42 2.95 4.10 5.12
C LEU A 42 4.06 3.56 6.02
N ASP A 43 4.18 4.06 7.26
CA ASP A 43 5.03 3.51 8.30
C ASP A 43 4.39 2.26 8.91
N THR A 44 4.35 1.20 8.10
CA THR A 44 3.75 -0.08 8.41
C THR A 44 4.76 -1.19 8.15
N ASP A 45 4.57 -2.35 8.75
CA ASP A 45 5.53 -3.46 8.65
C ASP A 45 5.68 -4.06 7.25
N ALA A 46 4.66 -3.93 6.40
CA ALA A 46 4.70 -4.38 5.01
C ALA A 46 3.71 -3.60 4.17
N VAL A 47 4.05 -3.40 2.89
CA VAL A 47 3.21 -2.67 1.93
C VAL A 47 2.90 -3.55 0.73
N ALA A 48 1.62 -3.67 0.39
CA ALA A 48 1.18 -4.35 -0.83
C ALA A 48 0.61 -3.33 -1.82
N TRP A 49 1.25 -3.18 -2.98
CA TRP A 49 0.82 -2.30 -4.05
C TRP A 49 0.13 -3.09 -5.14
N ILE A 50 -1.09 -2.68 -5.51
CA ILE A 50 -1.74 -3.18 -6.72
C ILE A 50 -1.37 -2.22 -7.84
N VAL A 51 -0.70 -2.75 -8.86
CA VAL A 51 -0.05 -1.98 -9.94
C VAL A 51 -0.35 -2.60 -11.29
N THR A 52 -0.28 -1.81 -12.35
CA THR A 52 -0.52 -2.32 -13.71
C THR A 52 0.75 -2.94 -14.28
N ASP A 53 1.92 -2.39 -13.96
CA ASP A 53 3.22 -2.94 -14.37
C ASP A 53 4.16 -2.93 -13.15
N PRO A 54 4.38 -4.10 -12.51
CA PRO A 54 5.22 -4.20 -11.32
C PRO A 54 6.62 -3.59 -11.47
N ALA A 55 7.27 -3.79 -12.62
CA ALA A 55 8.64 -3.33 -12.82
C ALA A 55 8.72 -1.82 -13.05
N LYS A 56 7.76 -1.26 -13.79
CA LYS A 56 7.70 0.17 -14.08
C LYS A 56 7.18 0.97 -12.89
N ASP A 57 6.14 0.47 -12.23
CA ASP A 57 5.50 1.17 -11.13
C ASP A 57 6.35 1.12 -9.85
N ALA A 58 7.06 0.01 -9.57
CA ALA A 58 8.03 -0.04 -8.48
C ALA A 58 9.15 1.00 -8.66
N LYS A 59 9.72 1.12 -9.88
CA LYS A 59 10.72 2.15 -10.19
C LYS A 59 10.20 3.56 -9.97
N LYS A 60 8.93 3.81 -10.29
CA LYS A 60 8.28 5.11 -10.08
C LYS A 60 8.09 5.42 -8.59
N LEU A 61 7.71 4.42 -7.79
CA LEU A 61 7.58 4.55 -6.33
C LEU A 61 8.94 4.80 -5.67
N HIS A 62 9.97 4.04 -6.04
CA HIS A 62 11.34 4.21 -5.52
C HIS A 62 12.01 5.52 -5.93
N ALA A 63 11.52 6.17 -6.99
CA ALA A 63 11.99 7.51 -7.36
C ALA A 63 11.54 8.59 -6.36
N ASP A 64 10.53 8.31 -5.51
CA ASP A 64 10.15 9.22 -4.43
C ASP A 64 11.07 9.01 -3.21
N PRO A 65 11.87 10.04 -2.81
CA PRO A 65 12.79 9.92 -1.68
C PRO A 65 12.10 9.79 -0.32
N LEU A 66 10.81 10.10 -0.20
CA LEU A 66 10.03 9.84 1.00
C LEU A 66 9.62 8.37 1.07
N TYR A 67 9.22 7.79 -0.07
CA TYR A 67 8.87 6.37 -0.15
C TYR A 67 10.10 5.47 0.11
N GLY A 68 11.24 5.78 -0.51
CA GLY A 68 12.49 5.04 -0.29
C GLY A 68 13.04 5.11 1.14
N LYS A 69 12.52 6.00 1.99
CA LYS A 69 12.90 6.11 3.41
C LYS A 69 12.09 5.20 4.33
N LEU A 70 10.99 4.63 3.86
CA LEU A 70 10.16 3.74 4.65
C LEU A 70 10.92 2.45 4.96
N ASP A 71 10.79 1.94 6.19
CA ASP A 71 11.50 0.74 6.60
C ASP A 71 11.00 -0.50 5.84
N ALA A 72 9.71 -0.53 5.47
CA ALA A 72 9.17 -1.56 4.58
C ALA A 72 9.88 -1.61 3.21
N VAL A 73 10.36 -0.47 2.69
CA VAL A 73 11.08 -0.42 1.40
C VAL A 73 12.54 -0.80 1.59
N LYS A 74 13.20 -0.25 2.62
CA LYS A 74 14.60 -0.57 2.93
C LYS A 74 14.82 -2.04 3.23
N GLU A 75 13.86 -2.68 3.89
CA GLU A 75 13.92 -4.08 4.28
C GLU A 75 13.31 -5.04 3.25
N GLY A 76 12.83 -4.52 2.11
CA GLY A 76 12.25 -5.34 1.04
C GLY A 76 10.92 -6.01 1.42
N ARG A 77 10.19 -5.44 2.38
CA ARG A 77 8.86 -5.88 2.84
C ARG A 77 7.74 -5.28 1.98
N GLU A 78 8.00 -5.02 0.71
CA GLU A 78 7.03 -4.54 -0.26
C GLU A 78 6.66 -5.64 -1.26
N VAL A 79 5.37 -5.72 -1.61
CA VAL A 79 4.85 -6.68 -2.58
C VAL A 79 4.12 -5.94 -3.68
N MET A 80 4.56 -6.15 -4.92
CA MET A 80 3.91 -5.63 -6.12
C MET A 80 2.97 -6.70 -6.68
N ILE A 81 1.68 -6.42 -6.67
CA ILE A 81 0.62 -7.28 -7.17
C ILE A 81 0.16 -6.70 -8.50
N GLU A 82 0.39 -7.43 -9.58
CA GLU A 82 -0.12 -7.05 -10.89
C GLU A 82 -1.65 -7.11 -10.89
N GLU A 83 -2.30 -6.05 -11.36
CA GLU A 83 -3.74 -6.04 -11.56
C GLU A 83 -4.08 -6.96 -12.74
N SER A 84 -4.64 -8.13 -12.43
CA SER A 84 -5.25 -9.02 -13.43
C SER A 84 -6.68 -8.56 -13.74
N SER A 85 -6.80 -7.42 -14.42
CA SER A 85 -8.07 -7.05 -15.08
C SER A 85 -8.28 -7.98 -16.28
N HIS A 86 -9.31 -8.82 -16.21
CA HIS A 86 -9.82 -9.63 -17.31
C HIS A 86 -10.99 -8.93 -18.01
#